data_AF-A0A3D5G3A9-F1
#
_entry.id   AF-A0A3D5G3A9-F1
#
_cell.length_a   1.000
_cell.length_b   1.000
_cell.length_c   1.000
_cell.angle_alpha   90.00
_cell.angle_beta   90.00
_cell.angle_gamma   90.00
#
_symmetry.space_group_name_H-M   'P 1'
#
loop_
_entity.id
_entity.type
_entity.pdbx_description
1 polymer ?
#
loop_
_entity_poly.entity_id
_entity_poly.type
_entity_poly.pdbx_seq_one_letter_code
_entity_poly.pdbx_strand_id
1 'polypeptide(L)'
;MSLPKIKEARNLSDAEVAEQILAVKRQLMNLRLQQATGRMEKPHLFKHARHRLAQLMTVERERQILADLALAQELATAKSEQAASATGG
;
A
#
# COMPACT_ATOMS: atom_id res chain seq x y z
N MET A 1 -21.63 -12.75 -1.20
CA MET A 1 -21.01 -11.47 -1.60
C MET A 1 -19.53 -11.71 -1.88
N SER A 2 -19.05 -11.32 -3.07
CA SER A 2 -17.66 -11.50 -3.48
C SER A 2 -16.73 -10.58 -2.68
N LEU A 3 -15.56 -11.06 -2.28
CA LEU A 3 -14.53 -10.22 -1.66
C LEU A 3 -14.03 -9.19 -2.69
N PRO A 4 -13.64 -7.98 -2.26
CA PRO A 4 -13.00 -7.00 -3.14
C PRO A 4 -11.82 -7.63 -3.88
N LYS A 5 -11.78 -7.46 -5.19
CA LYS A 5 -10.74 -8.04 -6.03
C LYS A 5 -9.49 -7.17 -5.95
N ILE A 6 -8.32 -7.81 -5.79
CA ILE A 6 -7.01 -7.14 -5.78
C ILE A 6 -6.77 -6.31 -7.05
N LYS A 7 -7.35 -6.71 -8.18
CA LYS A 7 -7.25 -5.98 -9.45
C LYS A 7 -7.67 -4.52 -9.32
N GLU A 8 -8.70 -4.24 -8.53
CA GLU A 8 -9.18 -2.87 -8.30
C GLU A 8 -8.20 -2.04 -7.46
N ALA A 9 -7.35 -2.65 -6.64
CA ALA A 9 -6.32 -1.94 -5.89
C ALA A 9 -5.10 -1.60 -6.77
N ARG A 10 -4.78 -2.47 -7.75
CA ARG A 10 -3.64 -2.28 -8.65
C ARG A 10 -3.87 -1.20 -9.71
N ASN A 11 -5.13 -0.94 -10.08
CA ASN A 11 -5.50 0.07 -11.07
C ASN A 11 -5.45 1.51 -10.52
N LEU A 12 -5.29 1.69 -9.21
CA LEU A 12 -5.29 3.01 -8.56
C LEU A 12 -3.91 3.66 -8.60
N SER A 13 -3.86 4.99 -8.65
CA SER A 13 -2.59 5.74 -8.48
C SER A 13 -2.08 5.67 -7.03
N ASP A 14 -0.83 6.05 -6.77
CA ASP A 14 -0.26 6.03 -5.41
C ASP A 14 -1.03 6.93 -4.43
N ALA A 15 -1.43 8.11 -4.89
CA ALA A 15 -2.23 9.04 -4.11
C ALA A 15 -3.62 8.44 -3.79
N GLU A 16 -4.27 7.82 -4.77
CA GLU A 16 -5.57 7.18 -4.58
C GLU A 16 -5.49 5.96 -3.64
N VAL A 17 -4.41 5.19 -3.69
CA VAL A 17 -4.18 4.08 -2.74
C VAL A 17 -4.10 4.61 -1.31
N ALA A 18 -3.33 5.68 -1.08
CA ALA A 18 -3.22 6.31 0.24
C ALA A 18 -4.57 6.86 0.73
N GLU A 19 -5.33 7.53 -0.12
CA GLU A 19 -6.68 8.02 0.20
C GLU A 19 -7.65 6.89 0.54
N GLN A 20 -7.63 5.80 -0.23
CA GLN A 20 -8.47 4.63 0.06
C GLN A 20 -8.07 3.95 1.37
N ILE A 21 -6.79 3.88 1.70
CA ILE A 21 -6.33 3.37 3.00
C ILE A 21 -6.96 4.18 4.14
N LEU A 22 -6.96 5.51 4.04
CA LEU A 22 -7.58 6.38 5.03
C LEU A 22 -9.10 6.21 5.08
N ALA A 23 -9.76 6.07 3.93
CA ALA A 23 -11.20 5.80 3.87
C ALA A 23 -11.57 4.47 4.54
N VAL A 24 -10.83 3.39 4.26
CA VAL A 24 -11.08 2.07 4.85
C VAL A 24 -10.79 2.04 6.35
N LYS A 25 -9.74 2.74 6.82
CA LYS A 25 -9.47 2.91 8.26
C LYS A 25 -10.61 3.63 8.97
N ARG A 26 -11.15 4.71 8.38
CA ARG A 26 -12.33 5.41 8.91
C ARG A 26 -13.57 4.50 8.95
N GLN A 27 -13.79 3.73 7.89
CA GLN A 27 -14.88 2.75 7.86
C GLN A 27 -14.74 1.71 8.97
N LEU A 28 -13.55 1.16 9.21
CA LEU A 28 -13.29 0.23 10.32
C LEU A 28 -13.56 0.87 11.68
N MET A 29 -13.22 2.16 11.86
CA MET A 29 -13.52 2.88 13.09
C MET A 29 -15.02 3.02 13.32
N ASN A 30 -15.78 3.39 12.29
CA ASN A 30 -17.24 3.46 12.35
C ASN A 30 -17.87 2.10 12.67
N LEU A 31 -17.38 1.02 12.06
CA LEU A 31 -17.85 -0.34 12.35
C LEU A 31 -17.58 -0.74 13.81
N ARG A 32 -16.42 -0.36 14.37
CA ARG A 32 -16.12 -0.60 15.80
C ARG A 32 -17.04 0.18 16.73
N LEU A 33 -17.36 1.43 16.39
CA LEU A 33 -18.33 2.23 17.14
C LEU A 33 -19.73 1.58 17.08
N GLN A 34 -20.18 1.16 15.90
CA GLN A 34 -21.45 0.46 15.74
C GLN A 34 -21.49 -0.84 16.55
N GLN A 35 -20.39 -1.61 16.56
CA GLN A 35 -20.25 -2.81 17.39
C GLN A 35 -20.37 -2.49 18.88
N ALA A 36 -19.71 -1.43 19.36
CA ALA A 36 -19.80 -1.00 20.75
C ALA A 36 -21.22 -0.56 21.15
N THR A 37 -21.96 0.07 20.24
CA THR A 37 -23.36 0.46 20.47
C THR A 37 -24.37 -0.69 20.36
N GLY A 38 -23.93 -1.90 20.01
CA GLY A 38 -24.80 -3.06 19.81
C GLY A 38 -25.70 -2.99 18.56
N ARG A 39 -25.55 -1.96 17.71
CA ARG A 39 -26.34 -1.75 16.49
C ARG A 39 -25.69 -2.34 15.24
N MET A 40 -24.86 -3.37 15.39
CA MET A 40 -24.11 -3.94 14.29
C MET A 40 -24.97 -4.89 13.46
N GLU A 41 -25.41 -4.42 12.30
CA GLU A 41 -26.27 -5.20 11.41
C GLU A 41 -25.49 -6.20 10.52
N LYS A 42 -24.25 -5.87 10.16
CA LYS A 42 -23.48 -6.62 9.13
C LYS A 42 -22.05 -6.95 9.56
N PRO A 43 -21.84 -8.01 10.37
CA PRO A 43 -20.53 -8.39 10.89
C PRO A 43 -19.48 -8.70 9.81
N HIS A 44 -19.92 -9.21 8.64
CA HIS A 44 -19.05 -9.54 7.52
C HIS A 44 -18.30 -8.32 6.95
N LEU A 45 -18.82 -7.10 7.14
CA LEU A 45 -18.16 -5.87 6.69
C LEU A 45 -16.78 -5.68 7.32
N PHE A 46 -16.55 -6.15 8.54
CA PHE A 46 -15.22 -6.16 9.15
C PHE A 46 -14.22 -7.00 8.36
N LYS A 47 -14.65 -8.18 7.88
CA LYS A 47 -13.80 -9.05 7.07
C LYS A 47 -13.48 -8.40 5.73
N HIS A 48 -14.49 -7.80 5.09
CA HIS A 48 -14.29 -7.09 3.81
C HIS A 48 -13.36 -5.89 3.95
N ALA A 49 -13.57 -5.03 4.94
CA ALA A 49 -12.75 -3.84 5.16
C ALA A 49 -11.31 -4.19 5.54
N ARG A 50 -11.09 -5.19 6.41
CA ARG A 50 -9.74 -5.68 6.73
C ARG A 50 -9.02 -6.26 5.52
N HIS A 51 -9.70 -7.09 4.72
CA HIS A 51 -9.10 -7.61 3.49
C HIS A 51 -8.77 -6.50 2.51
N ARG A 52 -9.68 -5.54 2.29
CA ARG A 52 -9.41 -4.42 1.39
C ARG A 52 -8.21 -3.59 1.86
N LEU A 53 -8.10 -3.31 3.16
CA LEU A 53 -6.95 -2.61 3.73
C LEU A 53 -5.64 -3.35 3.47
N ALA A 54 -5.61 -4.66 3.72
CA ALA A 54 -4.42 -5.48 3.48
C ALA A 54 -4.00 -5.44 2.00
N GLN A 55 -4.95 -5.56 1.07
CA GLN A 55 -4.67 -5.47 -0.37
C GLN A 55 -4.06 -4.13 -0.77
N LEU A 56 -4.60 -3.02 -0.27
CA LEU A 56 -4.08 -1.68 -0.55
C LEU A 56 -2.66 -1.50 -0.01
N MET A 57 -2.41 -1.92 1.23
CA MET A 57 -1.08 -1.86 1.84
C MET A 57 -0.05 -2.75 1.14
N THR A 58 -0.48 -3.90 0.59
CA THR A 58 0.40 -4.75 -0.22
C THR A 58 0.83 -4.04 -1.50
N VAL A 59 -0.10 -3.40 -2.22
CA VAL A 59 0.22 -2.66 -3.45
C VAL A 59 1.14 -1.47 -3.14
N GLU A 60 0.86 -0.72 -2.07
CA GLU A 60 1.72 0.37 -1.61
C GLU A 60 3.15 -0.13 -1.33
N ARG A 61 3.29 -1.27 -0.62
CA ARG A 61 4.59 -1.85 -0.31
C ARG A 61 5.32 -2.39 -1.54
N GLU A 62 4.60 -3.03 -2.48
CA GLU A 62 5.17 -3.48 -3.75
C GLU A 62 5.82 -2.30 -4.50
N ARG A 63 5.15 -1.15 -4.54
CA ARG A 63 5.66 0.06 -5.22
C ARG A 63 6.84 0.70 -4.50
N GLN A 64 6.81 0.76 -3.17
CA GLN A 64 7.94 1.25 -2.38
C GLN A 64 9.19 0.39 -2.61
N ILE A 65 9.05 -0.94 -2.59
CA ILE A 65 10.17 -1.85 -2.85
C ILE A 65 10.76 -1.61 -4.24
N LEU A 66 9.92 -1.42 -5.27
CA LEU A 66 10.40 -1.13 -6.62
C LEU A 66 11.16 0.22 -6.69
N ALA A 67 10.67 1.24 -6.00
CA ALA A 67 11.34 2.54 -5.92
C ALA A 67 12.69 2.44 -5.19
N ASP A 68 12.74 1.74 -4.04
CA ASP A 68 13.96 1.54 -3.27
C ASP A 68 15.02 0.76 -4.06
N LEU A 69 14.60 -0.25 -4.83
CA LEU A 69 15.48 -1.03 -5.71
C LEU A 69 16.05 -0.17 -6.84
N ALA A 70 15.25 0.71 -7.44
CA ALA A 70 15.72 1.63 -8.47
C ALA A 70 16.76 2.63 -7.91
N LEU A 71 16.48 3.23 -6.74
CA LEU A 71 17.43 4.11 -6.06
C LEU A 71 18.74 3.39 -5.72
N ALA A 72 18.67 2.14 -5.27
CA ALA A 72 19.87 1.34 -4.99
C ALA A 72 20.71 1.08 -6.25
N GLN A 73 20.07 0.90 -7.41
CA GLN A 73 20.77 0.71 -8.69
C GLN A 73 21.48 1.99 -9.14
N GLU A 74 20.84 3.16 -9.02
CA GLU A 74 21.44 4.46 -9.35
C GLU A 74 22.68 4.78 -8.48
N LEU A 75 22.62 4.46 -7.19
CA LEU A 75 23.77 4.63 -6.29
C LEU A 75 24.92 3.66 -6.63
N ALA A 76 24.61 2.48 -7.16
CA ALA A 76 25.62 1.51 -7.60
C ALA A 76 26.30 1.95 -8.91
N THR A 77 25.54 2.49 -9.87
CA THR A 77 26.11 3.03 -11.12
C THR A 77 26.98 4.25 -10.85
N ALA A 78 26.55 5.17 -9.99
CA ALA A 78 27.32 6.36 -9.62
C ALA A 78 28.66 6.01 -8.93
N LYS A 79 28.69 4.96 -8.09
CA LYS A 79 29.94 4.48 -7.47
C LYS A 79 30.91 3.84 -8.47
N SER A 80 30.39 3.17 -9.50
CA SER A 80 31.25 2.58 -10.55
C SER A 80 31.90 3.61 -11.46
N GLU A 81 31.20 4.71 -11.76
CA GLU A 81 31.74 5.82 -12.57
C GLU A 81 32.83 6.62 -11.83
N GLN A 82 32.67 6.81 -10.52
CA GLN A 82 33.68 7.47 -9.68
C GLN A 82 34.99 6.65 -9.60
N ALA A 83 34.92 5.32 -9.57
CA ALA A 83 36.10 4.46 -9.56
C ALA A 83 36.90 4.50 -10.89
N ALA A 84 36.22 4.71 -12.03
CA ALA A 84 36.88 4.85 -13.33
C ALA A 84 37.66 6.18 -13.46
N SER A 85 37.21 7.25 -12.80
CA SER A 85 37.87 8.56 -12.82
C SER A 85 39.12 8.67 -11.93
N ALA A 86 39.34 7.73 -11.01
CA ALA A 86 40.47 7.75 -10.07
C ALA A 86 41.72 6.98 -10.58
N THR A 87 41.64 6.27 -11.70
CA THR A 87 42.73 5.40 -12.20
C THR A 87 43.50 6.00 -13.39
N GLY A 88 43.24 7.26 -13.76
CA GLY A 88 43.94 7.97 -14.84
C GLY A 88 44.75 9.15 -14.31
N GLY A 89 45.93 8.89 -13.76
CA GLY A 89 46.91 9.88 -13.31
C GLY A 89 48.31 9.29 -13.30
#